data_AF-A0A1Y5TWS1-F1
#
_entry.id   AF-A0A1Y5TWS1-F1
#
_cell.length_a   1.000
_cell.length_b   1.000
_cell.length_c   1.000
_cell.angle_alpha   90.00
_cell.angle_beta   90.00
_cell.angle_gamma   90.00
#
_symmetry.space_group_name_H-M   'P 1'
#
loop_
_entity.id
_entity.type
_entity.pdbx_description
1 polymer ?
#
loop_
_entity_poly.entity_id
_entity_poly.type
_entity_poly.pdbx_seq_one_letter_code
_entity_poly.pdbx_strand_id
1 'polypeptide(L)'
;MSELYWLTETQVERLKPFFPKSRGKPRVDDRRVLSGIIFIQRNGLMWKHAPSAYGPPKTLYNRWKRWSRKGVFATIMTELAAQAQQTETVMIDATHLKAHRTASSLAVKKGGALQTGDG
;
A
#
# COMPACT_ATOMS: atom_id res chain seq x y z
N MET A 1 -1.44 -18.24 4.43
CA MET A 1 -0.77 -17.82 3.17
C MET A 1 -1.48 -16.57 2.69
N SER A 2 -0.84 -15.40 2.71
CA SER A 2 -1.46 -14.20 2.15
C SER A 2 -1.48 -14.33 0.63
N GLU A 3 -2.67 -14.42 0.04
CA GLU A 3 -2.84 -14.40 -1.40
C GLU A 3 -2.21 -13.13 -1.96
N LEU A 4 -1.22 -13.29 -2.84
CA LEU A 4 -0.60 -12.17 -3.53
C LEU A 4 -1.65 -11.51 -4.43
N TYR A 5 -1.73 -10.18 -4.38
CA TYR A 5 -2.53 -9.40 -5.32
C TYR A 5 -1.83 -9.34 -6.68
N TRP A 6 -2.53 -9.72 -7.74
CA TRP A 6 -2.04 -9.58 -9.12
C TRP A 6 -3.10 -8.94 -9.98
N LEU A 7 -2.73 -7.85 -10.66
CA LEU A 7 -3.57 -7.34 -11.73
C LEU A 7 -3.63 -8.39 -12.84
N THR A 8 -4.82 -8.55 -13.42
CA THR A 8 -5.03 -9.33 -14.64
C THR A 8 -4.43 -8.59 -15.84
N GLU A 9 -4.15 -9.29 -16.94
CA GLU A 9 -3.61 -8.65 -18.15
C GLU A 9 -4.57 -7.59 -18.69
N THR A 10 -5.87 -7.88 -18.67
CA THR A 10 -6.92 -6.96 -19.11
C THR A 10 -6.99 -5.69 -18.25
N GLN A 11 -6.83 -5.81 -16.92
CA GLN A 11 -6.72 -4.65 -16.04
C GLN A 11 -5.48 -3.82 -16.37
N VAL A 12 -4.33 -4.44 -16.58
CA VAL A 12 -3.10 -3.70 -16.91
C VAL A 12 -3.23 -3.03 -18.27
N GLU A 13 -3.82 -3.69 -19.27
CA GLU A 13 -4.07 -3.09 -20.58
C GLU A 13 -4.93 -1.84 -20.51
N ARG A 14 -5.98 -1.83 -19.69
CA ARG A 14 -6.78 -0.62 -19.43
C ARG A 14 -5.96 0.50 -18.79
N LEU A 15 -4.94 0.15 -18.00
CA LEU A 15 -4.09 1.12 -17.30
C LEU A 15 -2.89 1.60 -18.13
N LYS A 16 -2.42 0.80 -19.09
CA LYS A 16 -1.23 1.08 -19.95
C LYS A 16 -1.24 2.50 -20.54
N PRO A 17 -2.36 3.07 -21.05
CA PRO A 17 -2.40 4.41 -21.62
C PRO A 17 -1.96 5.53 -20.66
N PHE A 18 -2.16 5.34 -19.36
CA PHE A 18 -1.83 6.34 -18.33
C PHE A 18 -0.39 6.23 -17.83
N PHE A 19 0.35 5.19 -18.23
CA PHE A 19 1.71 5.00 -17.77
C PHE A 19 2.64 6.02 -18.43
N PRO A 20 3.51 6.70 -17.65
CA PRO A 20 4.48 7.63 -18.22
C PRO A 20 5.32 6.93 -19.27
N LYS A 21 5.71 7.57 -20.38
CA LYS A 21 6.63 6.96 -21.38
C LYS A 21 8.00 6.63 -20.79
N SER A 22 8.65 5.55 -21.25
CA SER A 22 10.00 5.19 -20.78
C SER A 22 11.01 6.07 -21.51
N ARG A 23 12.08 6.46 -20.81
CA ARG A 23 13.23 7.13 -21.44
C ARG A 23 14.44 6.21 -21.26
N GLY A 24 15.01 5.74 -22.37
CA GLY A 24 16.17 4.85 -22.37
C GLY A 24 15.82 3.40 -22.04
N LYS A 25 16.40 2.85 -20.96
CA LYS A 25 16.35 1.42 -20.63
C LYS A 25 14.91 0.87 -20.59
N PRO A 26 14.68 -0.36 -21.10
CA PRO A 26 13.40 -1.05 -20.96
C PRO A 26 12.95 -1.09 -19.51
N ARG A 27 11.66 -0.84 -19.29
CA ARG A 27 11.10 -0.85 -17.94
C ARG A 27 11.01 -2.27 -17.40
N VAL A 28 11.28 -2.37 -16.10
CA VAL A 28 10.83 -3.52 -15.31
C VAL A 28 9.31 -3.62 -15.44
N ASP A 29 8.82 -4.85 -15.63
CA ASP A 29 7.40 -5.20 -15.78
C ASP A 29 6.48 -4.34 -14.90
N ASP A 30 5.68 -3.50 -15.55
CA ASP A 30 4.77 -2.57 -14.90
C ASP A 30 3.62 -3.31 -14.21
N ARG A 31 3.19 -4.47 -14.70
CA ARG A 31 2.15 -5.31 -14.07
C ARG A 31 2.62 -5.77 -12.70
N ARG A 32 3.80 -6.37 -12.62
CA ARG A 32 4.39 -6.84 -11.37
C ARG A 32 4.61 -5.71 -10.36
N VAL A 33 5.20 -4.61 -10.81
CA VAL A 33 5.51 -3.48 -9.93
C VAL A 33 4.24 -2.81 -9.41
N LEU A 34 3.24 -2.59 -10.28
CA LEU A 34 1.98 -1.98 -9.88
C LEU A 34 1.19 -2.88 -8.93
N SER A 35 1.14 -4.19 -9.21
CA SER A 35 0.51 -5.18 -8.33
C SER A 35 1.14 -5.17 -6.93
N GLY A 36 2.48 -5.11 -6.86
CA GLY A 36 3.20 -5.02 -5.59
C GLY A 36 2.96 -3.72 -4.84
N ILE A 37 2.86 -2.59 -5.54
CA ILE A 37 2.47 -1.31 -4.93
C ILE A 37 1.07 -1.41 -4.33
N ILE A 38 0.09 -1.92 -5.09
CA ILE A 38 -1.29 -2.08 -4.60
C ILE A 38 -1.34 -3.00 -3.39
N PHE A 39 -0.61 -4.12 -3.42
CA PHE A 39 -0.51 -5.04 -2.29
C PHE A 39 -0.02 -4.33 -1.02
N ILE A 40 1.05 -3.54 -1.12
CA ILE A 40 1.62 -2.81 0.03
C ILE A 40 0.62 -1.78 0.57
N GLN A 41 -0.01 -1.00 -0.32
CA GLN A 41 -0.96 0.03 0.08
C GLN A 41 -2.23 -0.58 0.70
N ARG A 42 -2.77 -1.66 0.12
CA ARG A 42 -3.96 -2.36 0.62
C ARG A 42 -3.75 -2.95 2.02
N ASN A 43 -2.55 -3.44 2.31
CA ASN A 43 -2.24 -4.11 3.58
C ASN A 43 -1.53 -3.21 4.59
N GLY A 44 -1.27 -1.93 4.27
CA GLY A 44 -0.57 -0.99 5.16
C GLY A 44 0.87 -1.41 5.52
N LEU A 45 1.55 -2.13 4.63
CA LEU A 45 2.87 -2.71 4.92
C LEU A 45 3.98 -1.67 4.75
N MET A 46 5.08 -1.86 5.49
CA MET A 46 6.32 -1.17 5.16
C MET A 46 6.90 -1.74 3.86
N TRP A 47 7.46 -0.90 2.99
CA TRP A 47 8.07 -1.32 1.73
C TRP A 47 9.08 -2.46 1.87
N LYS A 48 9.87 -2.48 2.95
CA LYS A 48 10.86 -3.54 3.24
C LYS A 48 10.25 -4.94 3.44
N HIS A 49 8.94 -5.01 3.73
CA HIS A 49 8.19 -6.24 3.91
C HIS A 49 7.40 -6.65 2.66
N ALA A 50 7.65 -6.02 1.52
CA ALA A 50 7.06 -6.44 0.26
C ALA A 50 7.47 -7.89 -0.08
N PRO A 51 6.52 -8.75 -0.49
CA PRO A 51 6.84 -10.08 -0.99
C PRO A 51 7.85 -10.02 -2.14
N SER A 52 8.84 -10.92 -2.10
CA SER A 52 9.92 -10.98 -3.11
C SER A 52 9.39 -11.21 -4.53
N ALA A 53 8.22 -11.82 -4.68
CA ALA A 53 7.53 -12.04 -5.95
C ALA A 53 7.28 -10.74 -6.74
N TYR A 54 7.15 -9.59 -6.06
CA TYR A 54 6.98 -8.28 -6.72
C TYR A 54 8.30 -7.61 -7.11
N GLY A 55 9.42 -8.16 -6.66
CA GLY A 55 10.76 -7.62 -6.86
C GLY A 55 11.24 -6.73 -5.71
N PRO A 56 12.38 -6.02 -5.90
CA PRO A 56 13.04 -5.33 -4.80
C PRO A 56 12.17 -4.19 -4.20
N PRO A 57 12.08 -4.09 -2.86
CA PRO A 57 11.38 -3.00 -2.16
C PRO A 57 11.71 -1.59 -2.69
N LYS A 58 12.99 -1.34 -2.96
CA LYS A 58 13.48 -0.07 -3.49
C LYS A 58 12.89 0.26 -4.86
N THR A 59 12.67 -0.74 -5.70
CA THR A 59 12.06 -0.58 -7.03
C THR A 59 10.58 -0.19 -6.91
N LEU A 60 9.84 -0.84 -6.02
CA LEU A 60 8.43 -0.54 -5.74
C LEU A 60 8.29 0.89 -5.20
N TYR A 61 9.04 1.25 -4.16
CA TYR A 61 9.01 2.58 -3.57
C TYR A 61 9.40 3.68 -4.56
N ASN A 62 10.50 3.50 -5.31
CA ASN A 62 10.93 4.49 -6.30
C ASN A 62 9.92 4.67 -7.43
N ARG A 63 9.23 3.59 -7.82
CA ARG A 63 8.16 3.68 -8.81
C ARG A 63 6.98 4.46 -8.25
N TRP A 64 6.46 4.05 -7.10
CA TRP A 64 5.36 4.71 -6.41
C TRP A 64 5.66 6.21 -6.24
N LYS A 65 6.80 6.57 -5.64
CA LYS A 65 7.19 7.96 -5.42
C LYS A 65 7.21 8.79 -6.71
N ARG A 66 7.78 8.26 -7.79
CA ARG A 66 7.86 8.97 -9.08
C ARG A 66 6.50 9.12 -9.74
N TRP A 67 5.65 8.10 -9.67
CA TRP A 67 4.31 8.12 -10.27
C TRP A 67 3.36 9.02 -9.48
N SER A 68 3.42 8.99 -8.15
CA SER A 68 2.67 9.92 -7.29
C SER A 68 3.05 11.37 -7.57
N ARG A 69 4.35 11.69 -7.65
CA ARG A 69 4.82 13.05 -7.99
C ARG A 69 4.39 13.53 -9.38
N LYS A 70 4.11 12.61 -10.30
CA LYS A 70 3.64 12.91 -11.66
C LYS A 70 2.12 12.92 -11.78
N GLY A 71 1.39 12.66 -10.69
CA GLY A 71 -0.07 12.57 -10.72
C GLY A 71 -0.62 11.31 -11.40
N VAL A 72 0.21 10.31 -11.73
CA VAL A 72 -0.22 9.13 -12.51
C VAL A 72 -1.38 8.40 -11.84
N PHE A 73 -1.29 8.18 -10.53
CA PHE A 73 -2.36 7.51 -9.78
C PHE A 73 -3.64 8.34 -9.73
N ALA A 74 -3.52 9.66 -9.61
CA ALA A 74 -4.68 10.55 -9.63
C ALA A 74 -5.37 10.51 -11.00
N THR A 75 -4.60 10.60 -12.10
CA THR A 75 -5.12 10.47 -13.47
C THR A 75 -5.82 9.12 -13.66
N ILE A 76 -5.22 8.00 -13.25
CA ILE A 76 -5.86 6.68 -13.34
C ILE A 76 -7.20 6.67 -12.60
N MET A 77 -7.26 7.19 -11.37
CA MET A 77 -8.48 7.21 -10.58
C MET A 77 -9.57 8.06 -11.23
N THR A 78 -9.22 9.27 -11.69
CA THR A 78 -10.16 10.19 -12.36
C THR A 78 -10.72 9.59 -13.64
N GLU A 79 -9.86 9.00 -14.47
CA GLU A 79 -10.25 8.44 -15.78
C GLU A 79 -11.10 7.17 -15.63
N LEU A 80 -10.75 6.30 -14.67
CA LEU A 80 -11.56 5.13 -14.37
C LEU A 80 -12.93 5.51 -13.79
N ALA A 81 -12.99 6.55 -12.94
CA ALA A 81 -14.25 7.06 -12.39
C ALA A 81 -15.12 7.68 -13.48
N ALA A 82 -14.54 8.42 -14.43
CA ALA A 82 -15.28 9.02 -15.54
C ALA A 82 -15.90 7.98 -16.48
N GLN A 83 -15.25 6.83 -16.68
CA GLN A 83 -15.75 5.72 -17.50
C GLN A 83 -16.79 4.85 -16.77
N ALA A 84 -16.84 4.93 -15.44
CA ALA A 84 -17.82 4.23 -14.61
C ALA A 84 -19.15 5.01 -14.64
N GLN A 85 -19.83 4.99 -15.78
CA GLN A 85 -21.01 5.83 -16.04
C GLN A 85 -22.21 5.54 -15.10
N GLN A 86 -22.19 4.44 -14.34
CA GLN A 86 -23.14 4.12 -13.26
C GLN A 86 -22.48 3.16 -12.27
N THR A 87 -21.74 3.65 -11.28
CA THR A 87 -21.46 2.86 -10.08
C THR A 87 -21.85 3.72 -8.89
N GLU A 88 -22.57 3.12 -7.93
CA GLU A 88 -22.90 3.76 -6.65
C GLU A 88 -21.68 4.52 -6.14
N THR A 89 -21.86 5.79 -5.77
CA THR A 89 -20.77 6.62 -5.28
C THR A 89 -20.19 5.99 -4.01
N VAL A 90 -19.12 5.21 -4.14
CA VAL A 90 -18.40 4.64 -3.00
C VAL A 90 -17.52 5.74 -2.43
N MET A 91 -17.97 6.38 -1.36
CA MET A 91 -17.13 7.28 -0.57
C MET A 91 -16.13 6.45 0.22
N ILE A 92 -14.84 6.58 -0.07
CA ILE A 92 -13.76 5.97 0.72
C ILE A 92 -13.27 7.02 1.72
N ASP A 93 -13.63 6.87 2.99
CA ASP A 93 -12.94 7.53 4.10
C ASP A 93 -11.87 6.59 4.68
N ALA A 94 -10.70 7.13 5.01
CA ALA A 94 -9.61 6.41 5.64
C ALA A 94 -8.92 7.31 6.66
N THR A 95 -9.05 6.97 7.94
CA THR A 95 -8.29 7.60 9.02
C THR A 95 -7.02 6.78 9.31
N HIS A 96 -5.83 7.38 9.18
CA HIS A 96 -4.57 6.74 9.55
C HIS A 96 -3.85 7.56 10.63
N LEU A 97 -3.78 7.04 11.86
CA LEU A 97 -3.02 7.65 12.95
C LEU A 97 -1.70 6.88 13.16
N LYS A 98 -0.57 7.55 12.94
CA LYS A 98 0.75 6.99 13.27
C LYS A 98 0.96 7.05 14.78
N ALA A 99 1.01 5.90 15.44
CA ALA A 99 1.37 5.84 16.86
C ALA A 99 2.83 6.30 17.09
N HIS A 100 3.05 7.13 18.11
CA HIS A 100 4.39 7.47 18.59
C HIS A 100 5.04 6.22 19.21
N ARG A 101 6.37 6.09 19.13
CA ARG A 101 7.11 4.91 19.62
C ARG A 101 6.90 4.59 21.11
N THR A 102 6.43 5.54 21.90
CA THR A 102 6.13 5.36 23.33
C THR A 102 4.66 5.00 23.61
N ALA A 103 3.80 4.87 22.60
CA ALA A 103 2.39 4.53 22.78
C ALA A 103 2.16 3.09 23.29
N SER A 104 3.18 2.22 23.28
CA SER A 104 3.06 0.80 23.65
C SER A 104 3.54 0.45 25.06
N SER A 105 3.89 1.42 25.92
CA SER A 105 4.34 1.12 27.29
C SER A 105 3.23 1.29 28.32
N LEU A 106 2.20 0.43 28.26
CA LEU A 106 1.47 0.03 29.47
C LEU A 106 1.95 -1.37 29.81
N ALA A 107 3.10 -1.45 30.48
CA ALA A 107 3.47 -2.66 31.19
C ALA A 107 2.38 -2.93 32.21
N VAL A 108 1.72 -4.09 32.10
CA VAL A 108 0.78 -4.62 33.08
C VAL A 108 1.42 -4.49 34.46
N LYS A 109 0.86 -3.64 35.32
CA LYS A 109 1.24 -3.60 36.74
C LYS A 109 0.75 -4.91 37.35
N LYS A 110 1.58 -5.95 37.25
CA LYS A 110 1.35 -7.26 37.86
C LYS A 110 1.22 -7.03 39.36
N GLY A 111 0.06 -7.40 39.92
CA GLY A 111 -0.26 -7.23 41.32
C GLY A 111 0.82 -7.81 42.23
N GLY A 112 1.25 -7.01 43.20
CA GLY A 112 1.94 -7.49 44.39
C GLY A 112 0.89 -7.82 45.44
N ALA A 113 0.80 -9.10 45.80
CA ALA A 113 -0.08 -9.65 46.80
C ALA A 113 0.32 -9.26 48.24
N LEU A 114 -0.65 -9.42 49.14
CA LEU A 114 -0.63 -9.28 50.60
C LEU A 114 0.71 -9.58 51.30
N GLN A 115 1.01 -8.79 52.33
CA GLN A 115 1.59 -9.30 53.57
C GLN A 115 0.74 -8.85 54.76
N THR A 116 0.15 -9.85 55.42
CA THR A 116 -0.37 -9.87 56.78
C THR A 116 0.76 -9.60 57.77
N GLY A 117 0.47 -8.92 58.87
CA GLY A 117 1.38 -8.83 60.03
C GLY A 117 0.78 -8.02 61.17
N ASP A 118 0.18 -8.72 62.13
CA ASP A 118 -0.28 -8.23 63.43
C ASP A 118 0.84 -7.55 64.24
N GLY A 119 0.42 -6.60 65.10
CA GLY A 119 1.23 -5.95 66.13
C GLY A 119 0.50 -4.76 66.75
#